data_AF-A0A7Y6RGI2-F1
#
_entry.id   AF-A0A7Y6RGI2-F1
#
_cell.length_a   1.000
_cell.length_b   1.000
_cell.length_c   1.000
_cell.angle_alpha   90.00
_cell.angle_beta   90.00
_cell.angle_gamma   90.00
#
_symmetry.space_group_name_H-M   'P 1'
#
loop_
_entity.id
_entity.type
_entity.pdbx_description
1 polymer ?
#
loop_
_entity_poly.entity_id
_entity_poly.type
_entity_poly.pdbx_seq_one_letter_code
_entity_poly.pdbx_strand_id
1 'polypeptide(L)'
;MPRPRALQADEASLWLAVLLDYSFSDKNAQRAARLDLLGIAHDATAYPDDIPGWRLAELLLRWAEQYVPARDWQRLQARLRQRRRK
;
A
#
# COMPACT_ATOMS: atom_id res chain seq x y z
N MET A 1 8.66 19.67 7.87
CA MET A 1 8.61 18.26 8.29
C MET A 1 7.66 17.51 7.37
N PRO A 2 8.08 16.40 6.73
CA PRO A 2 7.14 15.57 5.98
C PRO A 2 6.12 14.99 6.96
N ARG A 3 4.83 15.14 6.66
CA ARG A 3 3.75 14.55 7.46
C ARG A 3 4.05 13.06 7.67
N PRO A 4 3.93 12.50 8.89
CA PRO A 4 4.03 11.07 9.08
C PRO A 4 2.96 10.42 8.19
N ARG A 5 3.41 9.54 7.30
CA ARG A 5 2.50 8.75 6.48
C ARG A 5 1.76 7.83 7.46
N ALA A 6 0.44 7.82 7.38
CA ALA A 6 -0.39 7.03 8.29
C ALA A 6 -1.37 6.21 7.46
N LEU A 7 -1.42 4.92 7.78
CA LEU A 7 -2.32 3.93 7.21
C LEU A 7 -3.22 3.43 8.33
N GLN A 8 -4.54 3.54 8.16
CA GLN A 8 -5.49 2.96 9.12
C GLN A 8 -5.59 1.46 8.88
N ALA A 9 -5.61 0.68 9.96
CA ALA A 9 -5.73 -0.78 9.91
C ALA A 9 -6.97 -1.22 9.11
N ASP A 10 -8.09 -0.55 9.32
CA ASP A 10 -9.36 -0.84 8.64
C ASP A 10 -9.32 -0.55 7.13
N GLU A 11 -8.39 0.30 6.69
CA GLU A 11 -8.21 0.64 5.27
C GLU A 11 -7.05 -0.14 4.64
N ALA A 12 -6.40 -1.06 5.37
CA ALA A 12 -5.21 -1.76 4.90
C ALA A 12 -5.45 -2.52 3.59
N SER A 13 -6.58 -3.22 3.47
CA SER A 13 -6.95 -3.94 2.24
C SER A 13 -7.23 -3.00 1.06
N LEU A 14 -7.81 -1.82 1.32
CA LEU A 14 -8.03 -0.80 0.28
C LEU A 14 -6.71 -0.22 -0.21
N TRP A 15 -5.78 0.03 0.72
CA TRP A 15 -4.44 0.49 0.41
C TRP A 15 -3.62 -0.53 -0.33
N LEU A 16 -3.71 -1.81 0.03
CA LEU A 16 -3.09 -2.90 -0.71
C LEU A 16 -3.49 -2.86 -2.19
N ALA A 17 -4.79 -2.73 -2.49
CA ALA A 17 -5.28 -2.64 -3.86
C ALA A 17 -4.76 -1.38 -4.58
N VAL A 18 -4.75 -0.22 -3.91
CA VAL A 18 -4.26 1.04 -4.51
C VAL A 18 -2.76 1.00 -4.80
N LEU A 19 -1.97 0.40 -3.90
CA LEU A 19 -0.52 0.26 -4.05
C LEU A 19 -0.18 -0.77 -5.13
N LEU A 20 -0.95 -1.86 -5.23
CA LEU A 20 -0.81 -2.84 -6.30
C LEU A 20 -1.06 -2.15 -7.66
N ASP A 21 -2.19 -1.46 -7.82
CA ASP A 21 -2.50 -0.72 -9.05
C ASP A 21 -1.40 0.28 -9.42
N TYR A 22 -0.83 0.97 -8.43
CA TYR A 22 0.30 1.88 -8.63
C TYR A 22 1.55 1.16 -9.11
N SER A 23 1.95 0.09 -8.42
CA SER A 23 3.16 -0.67 -8.74
C SER A 23 3.10 -1.32 -10.12
N PHE A 24 1.92 -1.73 -10.59
CA PHE A 24 1.72 -2.30 -11.93
C PHE A 24 1.48 -1.24 -13.01
N SER A 25 0.92 -0.08 -12.67
CA SER A 25 0.69 1.01 -13.64
C SER A 25 1.94 1.84 -13.93
N ASP A 26 2.83 2.02 -12.95
CA ASP A 26 4.02 2.83 -13.15
C ASP A 26 5.14 2.01 -13.80
N LYS A 27 5.59 2.44 -14.99
CA LYS A 27 6.70 1.80 -15.73
C LYS A 27 8.01 1.82 -14.93
N ASN A 28 8.15 2.69 -13.94
CA ASN A 28 9.35 2.82 -13.10
C ASN A 28 9.29 2.07 -11.76
N ALA A 29 8.19 1.40 -11.42
CA ALA A 29 8.16 0.57 -10.22
C ALA A 29 9.19 -0.56 -10.39
N GLN A 30 10.26 -0.51 -9.59
CA GLN A 30 11.33 -1.50 -9.62
C GLN A 30 10.75 -2.90 -9.41
N ARG A 31 11.24 -3.89 -10.15
CA ARG A 31 10.78 -5.28 -10.05
C ARG A 31 10.82 -5.81 -8.62
N ALA A 32 11.82 -5.38 -7.83
CA ALA A 32 11.93 -5.68 -6.41
C ALA A 32 10.73 -5.16 -5.61
N ALA A 33 10.32 -3.90 -5.81
CA ALA A 33 9.16 -3.31 -5.15
C ALA A 33 7.87 -4.07 -5.48
N ARG A 34 7.70 -4.50 -6.74
CA ARG A 34 6.53 -5.29 -7.16
C ARG A 34 6.52 -6.66 -6.50
N LEU A 35 7.65 -7.36 -6.46
CA LEU A 35 7.75 -8.68 -5.83
C LEU A 35 7.49 -8.60 -4.32
N ASP A 36 8.03 -7.58 -3.66
CA ASP A 36 7.82 -7.37 -2.23
C ASP A 36 6.34 -7.11 -1.89
N LEU A 37 5.69 -6.25 -2.67
CA LEU A 37 4.25 -5.97 -2.51
C LEU A 37 3.39 -7.20 -2.83
N LEU A 38 3.81 -8.03 -3.79
CA LEU A 38 3.11 -9.27 -4.13
C LEU A 38 3.24 -10.31 -3.01
N GLY A 39 4.40 -10.36 -2.33
CA GLY A 39 4.59 -11.18 -1.13
C GLY A 39 3.65 -10.76 -0.01
N ILE A 40 3.57 -9.45 0.30
CA ILE A 40 2.62 -8.92 1.28
C ILE A 40 1.17 -9.24 0.89
N ALA A 41 0.81 -9.09 -0.38
CA ALA A 41 -0.52 -9.42 -0.87
C ALA A 41 -0.83 -10.92 -0.75
N HIS A 42 0.14 -11.77 -1.07
CA HIS A 42 0.02 -13.21 -0.93
C HIS A 42 -0.18 -13.60 0.53
N ASP A 43 0.66 -13.09 1.43
CA ASP A 43 0.56 -13.40 2.86
C ASP A 43 -0.79 -12.95 3.44
N ALA A 44 -1.26 -11.76 3.04
CA ALA A 44 -2.56 -11.23 3.46
C ALA A 44 -3.76 -12.03 2.92
N THR A 45 -3.60 -12.77 1.83
CA THR A 45 -4.67 -13.58 1.21
C THR A 45 -4.61 -15.05 1.60
N ALA A 46 -3.40 -15.60 1.75
CA ALA A 46 -3.15 -16.97 2.15
C ALA A 46 -3.30 -17.16 3.67
N TYR A 47 -2.93 -16.15 4.46
CA TYR A 47 -2.95 -16.19 5.94
C TYR A 47 -3.70 -14.98 6.52
N PRO A 48 -5.00 -14.82 6.22
CA PRO A 48 -5.78 -13.66 6.66
C PRO A 48 -5.93 -13.57 8.18
N ASP A 49 -5.93 -14.71 8.88
CA ASP A 49 -6.04 -14.77 10.35
C ASP A 49 -4.71 -14.49 11.06
N ASP A 50 -3.56 -14.71 10.40
CA ASP A 50 -2.23 -14.49 10.96
C ASP A 50 -1.75 -13.04 10.79
N ILE A 51 -2.37 -12.29 9.87
CA ILE A 51 -2.01 -10.92 9.55
C ILE A 51 -3.17 -9.98 9.87
N PRO A 52 -3.24 -9.47 11.12
CA PRO A 52 -4.24 -8.48 11.47
C PRO A 52 -4.04 -7.18 10.68
N GLY A 53 -5.12 -6.45 10.42
CA GLY A 53 -5.11 -5.26 9.56
C GLY A 53 -4.11 -4.18 9.97
N TRP A 54 -3.79 -4.05 11.26
CA TRP A 54 -2.76 -3.11 11.73
C TRP A 54 -1.35 -3.52 11.27
N ARG A 55 -1.04 -4.82 11.27
CA ARG A 55 0.26 -5.36 10.83
C ARG A 55 0.40 -5.22 9.31
N LEU A 56 -0.69 -5.48 8.58
CA LEU A 56 -0.74 -5.23 7.14
C LEU A 56 -0.53 -3.74 6.84
N ALA A 57 -1.18 -2.84 7.58
CA ALA A 57 -1.00 -1.40 7.42
C ALA A 57 0.45 -0.96 7.67
N GLU A 58 1.13 -1.50 8.67
CA GLU A 58 2.55 -1.21 8.91
C GLU A 58 3.47 -1.71 7.78
N LEU A 59 3.24 -2.93 7.28
CA LEU A 59 4.01 -3.49 6.16
C LEU A 59 3.84 -2.63 4.90
N LEU A 60 2.60 -2.27 4.58
CA LEU A 60 2.30 -1.38 3.46
C LEU A 60 2.88 0.01 3.63
N LEU A 61 2.94 0.52 4.86
CA LEU A 61 3.54 1.82 5.18
C LEU A 61 5.04 1.81 4.89
N ARG A 62 5.75 0.80 5.41
CA ARG A 62 7.19 0.63 5.21
C ARG A 62 7.53 0.50 3.74
N TRP A 63 6.77 -0.33 3.02
CA TRP A 63 6.91 -0.48 1.57
C TRP A 63 6.73 0.85 0.85
N ALA A 64 5.67 1.61 1.18
CA ALA A 64 5.40 2.88 0.56
C ALA A 64 6.50 3.92 0.87
N GLU A 65 7.01 3.96 2.09
CA GLU A 65 8.12 4.84 2.47
C GLU A 65 9.38 4.58 1.66
N GLN A 66 9.67 3.31 1.38
CA GLN A 66 10.85 2.89 0.63
C GLN A 66 10.72 3.13 -0.89
N TYR A 67 9.53 2.85 -1.45
CA TYR A 67 9.37 2.79 -2.91
C TYR A 67 8.48 3.88 -3.52
N VAL A 68 7.68 4.58 -2.70
CA VAL A 68 6.75 5.62 -3.19
C VAL A 68 7.29 7.02 -2.87
N PRO A 69 7.60 7.84 -3.89
CA PRO A 69 7.96 9.23 -3.69
C PRO A 69 6.82 10.03 -3.03
N ALA A 70 7.18 11.06 -2.25
CA ALA A 70 6.19 11.88 -1.55
C ALA A 70 5.15 12.54 -2.49
N ARG A 71 5.52 12.83 -3.74
CA ARG A 71 4.62 13.38 -4.76
C ARG A 71 3.54 12.40 -5.17
N ASP A 72 3.89 11.13 -5.35
CA ASP A 72 2.94 10.10 -5.75
C ASP A 72 2.10 9.64 -4.56
N TRP A 73 2.64 9.70 -3.34
CA TRP A 73 1.87 9.46 -2.12
C TRP A 73 0.61 10.33 -2.02
N GLN A 74 0.71 11.63 -2.34
CA GLN A 74 -0.47 12.52 -2.36
C GLN A 74 -1.52 12.09 -3.40
N ARG A 75 -1.08 11.60 -4.57
CA ARG A 75 -1.99 11.09 -5.61
C ARG A 75 -2.68 9.80 -5.16
N LEU A 76 -1.97 8.91 -4.48
CA LEU A 76 -2.54 7.68 -3.94
C LEU A 76 -3.58 7.98 -2.84
N GLN A 77 -3.31 8.94 -1.96
CA GLN A 77 -4.30 9.39 -0.97
C GLN A 77 -5.57 9.94 -1.64
N ALA A 78 -5.45 10.66 -2.75
CA ALA A 78 -6.62 11.12 -3.51
C ALA A 78 -7.42 9.95 -4.12
N ARG A 79 -6.74 8.93 -4.67
CA ARG A 79 -7.38 7.71 -5.18
C ARG A 79 -8.08 6.92 -4.08
N LEU A 80 -7.47 6.80 -2.91
CA LEU A 80 -8.08 6.14 -1.75
C LEU A 80 -9.36 6.87 -1.32
N ARG A 81 -9.32 8.21 -1.23
CA ARG A 81 -10.52 9.01 -0.91
C ARG A 81 -11.65 8.81 -1.92
N GLN A 82 -11.32 8.65 -3.20
CA GLN A 82 -12.31 8.32 -4.23
C GLN A 82 -12.91 6.93 -4.01
N ARG A 83 -12.08 5.93 -3.67
CA ARG A 83 -12.55 4.56 -3.38
C ARG A 83 -13.37 4.48 -2.10
N ARG A 84 -13.05 5.25 -1.07
CA ARG A 84 -13.81 5.31 0.19
C ARG A 84 -15.23 5.89 0.02
N ARG A 85 -15.41 6.76 -0.99
CA ARG A 85 -16.71 7.39 -1.30
C ARG A 85 -17.61 6.55 -2.20
N LYS A 86 -17.10 5.45 -2.75
CA LYS A 86 -17.79 4.60 -3.72
C LYS A 86 -18.30 3.35 -3.03
#